data_AF-A0A9X2LNY3-F1
#
_entry.id   AF-A0A9X2LNY3-F1
#
_cell.length_a   1.000
_cell.length_b   1.000
_cell.length_c   1.000
_cell.angle_alpha   90.00
_cell.angle_beta   90.00
_cell.angle_gamma   90.00
#
_symmetry.space_group_name_H-M   'P 1'
#
loop_
_entity.id
_entity.type
_entity.pdbx_description
1 polymer ?
#
loop_
_entity_poly.entity_id
_entity_poly.type
_entity_poly.pdbx_seq_one_letter_code
_entity_poly.pdbx_strand_id
1 'polypeptide(L)'
;MGRGDLSDIEWARLEPQLPTNSGRGGRWKSHRTVINGILFRLRTGIPWRDIPARFGNWKTVHDRHRRWSADGTWEKILRSVQADADAEGRIDWSVVSVDSTVCRAHQHATGAPHQSARIPGRHARPAGHRPDEAIGRSRGGLTTKIHLASDGGCRPLAFLVTPGQWGDAPQLIPVLDRIRVPRPAGGHPRTRPGHLCGDKGYSSRQNRQYLRRRQIRHTIPERRDQRANRRRRGSGGGRPTGFDRTIYKRRNEVERTINALKGFRAVATRFDKRAYIFHGTVTVAAIRLWLRS
;
A
#
# COMPACT_ATOMS: atom_id res chain seq x y z
N MET A 1 9.04 -21.48 -17.09
CA MET A 1 8.52 -20.53 -16.06
C MET A 1 7.42 -21.21 -15.28
N GLY A 2 7.31 -20.95 -13.98
CA GLY A 2 6.23 -21.50 -13.16
C GLY A 2 5.04 -20.54 -13.02
N ARG A 3 3.87 -21.07 -12.64
CA ARG A 3 2.65 -20.29 -12.43
C ARG A 3 2.85 -19.19 -11.38
N GLY A 4 2.75 -17.93 -11.84
CA GLY A 4 2.89 -16.74 -11.00
C GLY A 4 4.29 -16.11 -10.97
N ASP A 5 5.21 -16.62 -11.79
CA ASP A 5 6.50 -15.94 -12.02
C ASP A 5 6.29 -14.65 -12.85
N LEU A 6 7.28 -13.74 -12.79
CA LEU A 6 7.35 -12.57 -13.67
C LEU A 6 7.53 -13.00 -15.14
N SER A 7 6.63 -12.54 -16.01
CA SER A 7 6.82 -12.60 -17.46
C SER A 7 8.04 -11.77 -17.86
N ASP A 8 8.54 -11.96 -19.08
CA ASP A 8 9.67 -11.17 -19.58
C ASP A 8 9.31 -9.68 -19.69
N ILE A 9 8.06 -9.36 -20.05
CA ILE A 9 7.55 -7.98 -20.10
C ILE A 9 7.53 -7.34 -18.70
N GLU A 10 7.00 -8.07 -17.70
CA GLU A 10 6.98 -7.58 -16.32
C GLU A 10 8.40 -7.46 -15.75
N TRP A 11 9.30 -8.37 -16.13
CA TRP A 11 10.71 -8.34 -15.75
C TRP A 11 11.43 -7.14 -16.35
N ALA A 12 11.25 -6.87 -17.66
CA ALA A 12 11.86 -5.74 -18.35
C ALA A 12 11.48 -4.39 -17.73
N ARG A 13 10.26 -4.27 -17.18
CA ARG A 13 9.81 -3.08 -16.44
C ARG A 13 10.39 -2.99 -15.03
N LEU A 14 10.68 -4.12 -14.39
CA LEU A 14 11.15 -4.17 -13.00
C LEU A 14 12.67 -4.05 -12.90
N GLU A 15 13.42 -4.75 -13.77
CA GLU A 15 14.87 -4.89 -13.70
C GLU A 15 15.64 -3.56 -13.63
N PRO A 16 15.30 -2.53 -14.43
CA PRO A 16 15.99 -1.24 -14.37
C PRO A 16 15.84 -0.53 -13.01
N GLN A 17 14.80 -0.88 -12.24
CA GLN A 17 14.48 -0.26 -10.96
C GLN A 17 15.17 -0.94 -9.77
N LEU A 18 15.87 -2.05 -10.02
CA LEU A 18 16.52 -2.82 -8.97
C LEU A 18 17.87 -2.21 -8.58
N PRO A 19 18.21 -2.20 -7.28
CA PRO A 19 19.51 -1.71 -6.86
C PRO A 19 20.63 -2.54 -7.49
N THR A 20 21.65 -1.83 -7.98
CA THR A 20 22.90 -2.42 -8.44
C THR A 20 23.80 -2.75 -7.25
N ASN A 21 24.66 -3.75 -7.41
CA ASN A 21 25.55 -4.17 -6.34
C ASN A 21 26.77 -3.24 -6.32
N SER A 22 26.80 -2.26 -5.40
CA SER A 22 27.86 -1.23 -5.35
C SER A 22 28.78 -1.33 -4.12
N GLY A 23 28.92 -2.50 -3.47
CA GLY A 23 29.73 -2.63 -2.24
C GLY A 23 30.27 -4.01 -1.91
N ARG A 24 31.11 -4.08 -0.86
CA ARG A 24 31.72 -5.32 -0.31
C ARG A 24 30.63 -6.29 0.15
N GLY A 25 30.63 -7.52 -0.38
CA GLY A 25 29.67 -8.56 0.01
C GLY A 25 29.28 -9.60 -1.05
N GLY A 26 30.11 -9.79 -2.09
CA GLY A 26 29.90 -10.83 -3.11
C GLY A 26 28.75 -10.55 -4.08
N ARG A 27 28.67 -11.38 -5.13
CA ARG A 27 27.64 -11.27 -6.17
C ARG A 27 26.27 -11.70 -5.63
N TRP A 28 25.27 -10.84 -5.75
CA TRP A 28 23.90 -11.22 -5.43
C TRP A 28 23.45 -12.40 -6.29
N LYS A 29 22.70 -13.34 -5.69
CA LYS A 29 21.92 -14.31 -6.47
C LYS A 29 20.96 -13.57 -7.41
N SER A 30 20.60 -14.20 -8.52
CA SER A 30 19.71 -13.62 -9.54
C SER A 30 18.49 -12.96 -8.89
N HIS A 31 18.34 -11.66 -9.15
CA HIS A 31 17.20 -10.90 -8.66
C HIS A 31 15.88 -11.54 -9.11
N ARG A 32 15.80 -11.95 -10.38
CA ARG A 32 14.60 -12.57 -10.93
C ARG A 32 14.19 -13.82 -10.17
N THR A 33 15.14 -14.71 -9.89
CA THR A 33 14.89 -15.95 -9.13
C THR A 33 14.39 -15.64 -7.72
N VAL A 34 15.06 -14.72 -7.01
CA VAL A 34 14.71 -14.37 -5.64
C VAL A 34 13.36 -13.67 -5.57
N ILE A 35 13.11 -12.69 -6.44
CA ILE A 35 11.85 -11.94 -6.49
C ILE A 35 10.69 -12.87 -6.86
N ASN A 36 10.88 -13.80 -7.81
CA ASN A 36 9.87 -14.82 -8.11
C ASN A 36 9.58 -15.71 -6.89
N GLY A 37 10.59 -16.06 -6.09
CA GLY A 37 10.39 -16.77 -4.82
C GLY A 37 9.56 -15.98 -3.80
N ILE A 38 9.80 -14.67 -3.69
CA ILE A 38 9.02 -13.76 -2.85
C ILE A 38 7.57 -13.70 -3.35
N LEU A 39 7.36 -13.45 -4.64
CA LEU A 39 6.03 -13.39 -5.26
C LEU A 39 5.27 -14.70 -5.10
N PHE A 40 5.95 -15.84 -5.25
CA PHE A 40 5.37 -17.16 -5.02
C PHE A 40 4.87 -17.29 -3.57
N ARG A 41 5.71 -16.98 -2.57
CA ARG A 41 5.31 -17.00 -1.16
C ARG A 41 4.13 -16.07 -0.89
N LEU A 42 4.14 -14.87 -1.46
CA LEU A 42 3.07 -13.89 -1.26
C LEU A 42 1.74 -14.40 -1.83
N ARG A 43 1.77 -15.01 -3.01
CA ARG A 43 0.60 -15.57 -3.67
C ARG A 43 0.03 -16.78 -2.92
N THR A 44 0.87 -17.73 -2.52
CA THR A 44 0.43 -18.99 -1.90
C THR A 44 0.20 -18.89 -0.40
N GLY A 45 0.90 -17.96 0.28
CA GLY A 45 0.84 -17.79 1.73
C GLY A 45 1.55 -18.88 2.53
N ILE A 46 2.36 -19.73 1.88
CA ILE A 46 3.09 -20.80 2.57
C ILE A 46 4.19 -20.24 3.50
N PRO A 47 4.63 -21.02 4.50
CA PRO A 47 5.82 -20.69 5.28
C PRO A 47 7.05 -20.48 4.39
N TRP A 48 7.93 -19.56 4.78
CA TRP A 48 9.15 -19.26 4.01
C TRP A 48 10.02 -20.50 3.79
N ARG A 49 10.07 -21.42 4.75
CA ARG A 49 10.89 -22.64 4.68
C ARG A 49 10.42 -23.63 3.60
N ASP A 50 9.17 -23.51 3.18
CA ASP A 50 8.52 -24.46 2.27
C ASP A 50 8.52 -23.95 0.82
N ILE A 51 9.20 -22.83 0.54
CA ILE A 51 9.28 -22.34 -0.83
C ILE A 51 10.02 -23.38 -1.72
N PRO A 52 9.56 -23.60 -2.96
CA PRO A 52 10.20 -24.56 -3.86
C PRO A 52 11.68 -24.27 -4.09
N ALA A 53 12.51 -25.32 -4.11
CA ALA A 53 13.96 -25.24 -4.29
C ALA A 53 14.39 -24.51 -5.59
N ARG A 54 13.53 -24.44 -6.60
CA ARG A 54 13.75 -23.68 -7.85
C ARG A 54 14.02 -22.18 -7.62
N PHE A 55 13.64 -21.63 -6.46
CA PHE A 55 13.92 -20.25 -6.08
C PHE A 55 15.21 -20.08 -5.29
N GLY A 56 15.97 -21.16 -5.09
CA GLY A 56 17.17 -21.21 -4.28
C GLY A 56 16.87 -21.39 -2.79
N ASN A 57 17.88 -21.09 -1.96
CA ASN A 57 17.78 -21.26 -0.52
C ASN A 57 16.73 -20.30 0.09
N TRP A 58 15.77 -20.85 0.83
CA TRP A 58 14.70 -20.07 1.46
C TRP A 58 15.20 -18.92 2.33
N LYS A 59 16.34 -19.09 3.02
CA LYS A 59 16.94 -18.03 3.84
C LYS A 59 17.31 -16.83 2.98
N THR A 60 17.86 -17.06 1.79
CA THR A 60 18.23 -15.98 0.86
C THR A 60 17.00 -15.19 0.41
N VAL A 61 15.91 -15.89 0.09
CA VAL A 61 14.64 -15.26 -0.35
C VAL A 61 14.01 -14.46 0.79
N HIS A 62 13.92 -15.06 1.97
CA HIS A 62 13.40 -14.41 3.17
C HIS A 62 14.24 -13.20 3.58
N ASP A 63 15.57 -13.33 3.64
CA ASP A 63 16.45 -12.25 4.08
C ASP A 63 16.48 -11.10 3.09
N ARG A 64 16.35 -11.38 1.79
CA ARG A 64 16.15 -10.34 0.77
C ARG A 64 14.87 -9.56 1.06
N HIS A 65 13.74 -10.27 1.21
CA HIS A 65 12.46 -9.63 1.50
C HIS A 65 12.55 -8.80 2.78
N ARG A 66 13.01 -9.39 3.88
CA ARG A 66 13.16 -8.74 5.18
C ARG A 66 14.04 -7.50 5.12
N ARG A 67 15.21 -7.57 4.45
CA ARG A 67 16.13 -6.44 4.33
C ARG A 67 15.50 -5.30 3.53
N TRP A 68 14.93 -5.61 2.37
CA TRP A 68 14.32 -4.60 1.49
C TRP A 68 13.04 -3.99 2.05
N SER A 69 12.30 -4.75 2.87
CA SER A 69 11.19 -4.24 3.66
C SER A 69 11.66 -3.35 4.80
N ALA A 70 12.88 -3.55 5.32
CA ALA A 70 13.40 -2.79 6.44
C ALA A 70 14.08 -1.48 6.00
N ASP A 71 14.81 -1.46 4.89
CA ASP A 71 15.56 -0.29 4.42
C ASP A 71 14.79 0.59 3.41
N GLY A 72 13.53 0.23 3.12
CA GLY A 72 12.67 0.98 2.21
C GLY A 72 12.92 0.72 0.73
N THR A 73 13.69 -0.31 0.38
CA THR A 73 14.00 -0.64 -1.03
C THR A 73 12.75 -0.97 -1.83
N TRP A 74 11.78 -1.70 -1.25
CA TRP A 74 10.52 -1.99 -1.96
C TRP A 74 9.74 -0.72 -2.28
N GLU A 75 9.69 0.23 -1.35
CA GLU A 75 9.00 1.51 -1.51
C GLU A 75 9.68 2.37 -2.58
N LYS A 76 11.02 2.33 -2.67
CA LYS A 76 11.77 2.99 -3.76
C LYS A 76 11.47 2.36 -5.11
N ILE A 77 11.43 1.03 -5.19
CA ILE A 77 11.07 0.31 -6.42
C ILE A 77 9.63 0.67 -6.83
N LEU A 78 8.66 0.63 -5.91
CA LEU A 78 7.27 1.00 -6.19
C LEU A 78 7.17 2.43 -6.74
N ARG A 79 7.84 3.40 -6.12
CA ARG A 79 7.83 4.80 -6.58
C ARG A 79 8.42 4.95 -7.98
N SER A 80 9.45 4.17 -8.32
CA SER A 80 10.11 4.26 -9.61
C SER A 80 9.27 3.61 -10.71
N VAL A 81 8.67 2.44 -10.43
CA VAL A 81 7.67 1.81 -11.32
C VAL A 81 6.46 2.72 -11.56
N GLN A 82 6.00 3.45 -10.52
CA GLN A 82 4.94 4.45 -10.67
C GLN A 82 5.40 5.67 -11.49
N ALA A 83 6.66 6.10 -11.35
CA ALA A 83 7.21 7.21 -12.12
C ALA A 83 7.22 6.90 -13.63
N ASP A 84 7.66 5.69 -14.00
CA ASP A 84 7.63 5.22 -15.39
C ASP A 84 6.19 5.14 -15.92
N ALA A 85 5.27 4.60 -15.10
CA ALA A 85 3.86 4.54 -15.45
C ALA A 85 3.23 5.93 -15.63
N ASP A 86 3.62 6.93 -14.84
CA ASP A 86 3.14 8.30 -14.99
C ASP A 86 3.69 8.95 -16.26
N ALA A 87 4.98 8.74 -16.55
CA ALA A 87 5.63 9.25 -17.76
C ALA A 87 5.02 8.66 -19.04
N GLU A 88 4.59 7.40 -19.00
CA GLU A 88 3.88 6.73 -20.09
C GLU A 88 2.38 7.04 -20.14
N GLY A 89 1.86 7.92 -19.25
CA GLY A 89 0.44 8.26 -19.19
C GLY A 89 -0.47 7.14 -18.68
N ARG A 90 0.10 6.09 -18.10
CA ARG A 90 -0.65 4.93 -17.58
C ARG A 90 -1.34 5.20 -16.25
N ILE A 91 -0.97 6.22 -15.47
CA ILE A 91 -1.66 6.56 -14.22
C ILE A 91 -2.90 7.40 -14.51
N ASP A 92 -4.08 6.89 -14.14
CA ASP A 92 -5.31 7.69 -14.17
C ASP A 92 -5.48 8.52 -12.89
N TRP A 93 -5.17 9.81 -13.01
CA TRP A 93 -5.29 10.80 -11.94
C TRP A 93 -6.66 11.50 -11.87
N SER A 94 -7.56 11.22 -12.82
CA SER A 94 -8.84 11.93 -12.91
C SER A 94 -9.69 11.73 -11.67
N VAL A 95 -9.73 10.50 -11.14
CA VAL A 95 -10.32 10.15 -9.85
C VAL A 95 -9.37 9.20 -9.14
N VAL A 96 -9.05 9.54 -7.88
CA VAL A 96 -8.37 8.64 -6.94
C VAL A 96 -9.38 8.23 -5.89
N SER A 97 -9.52 6.92 -5.69
CA SER A 97 -10.47 6.36 -4.74
C SER A 97 -9.76 5.90 -3.47
N VAL A 98 -10.28 6.27 -2.31
CA VAL A 98 -9.75 5.85 -1.00
C VAL A 98 -10.68 4.89 -0.29
N ASP A 99 -10.10 3.84 0.27
CA ASP A 99 -10.80 2.91 1.15
C ASP A 99 -9.79 2.21 2.07
N SER A 100 -10.29 1.42 3.01
CA SER A 100 -9.49 0.56 3.85
C SER A 100 -9.92 -0.89 3.75
N THR A 101 -9.03 -1.81 4.11
CA THR A 101 -9.38 -3.21 4.23
C THR A 101 -8.72 -3.85 5.43
N VAL A 102 -9.45 -4.74 6.10
CA VAL A 102 -8.95 -5.50 7.25
C VAL A 102 -8.37 -6.82 6.77
N CYS A 103 -7.20 -7.17 7.30
CA CYS A 103 -6.54 -8.46 7.13
C CYS A 103 -6.44 -9.16 8.48
N ARG A 104 -6.81 -10.45 8.55
CA ARG A 104 -6.65 -11.23 9.78
C ARG A 104 -5.17 -11.45 10.05
N ALA A 105 -4.75 -11.26 11.30
CA ALA A 105 -3.42 -11.62 11.75
C ALA A 105 -3.49 -13.01 12.39
N HIS A 106 -2.78 -13.97 11.81
CA HIS A 106 -2.68 -15.32 12.38
C HIS A 106 -1.98 -15.25 13.75
N GLN A 107 -2.23 -16.22 14.63
CA GLN A 107 -1.54 -16.27 15.95
C GLN A 107 -0.01 -16.27 15.81
N HIS A 108 0.53 -16.83 14.72
CA HIS A 108 1.97 -16.84 14.42
C HIS A 108 2.53 -15.45 14.03
N ALA A 109 1.66 -14.50 13.69
CA ALA A 109 2.04 -13.09 13.50
C ALA A 109 2.19 -12.35 14.85
N THR A 110 1.89 -13.00 15.98
CA THR A 110 2.07 -12.42 17.31
C THR A 110 3.44 -12.80 17.90
N GLY A 111 3.84 -12.14 18.99
CA GLY A 111 5.13 -12.40 19.66
C GLY A 111 6.32 -11.93 18.84
N ALA A 112 6.24 -10.70 18.29
CA ALA A 112 7.44 -10.01 17.82
C ALA A 112 8.33 -9.69 19.03
N PRO A 113 9.67 -9.86 18.94
CA PRO A 113 10.55 -9.53 20.07
C PRO A 113 10.38 -8.07 20.51
N HIS A 114 10.35 -7.83 21.81
CA HIS A 114 10.27 -6.47 22.40
C HIS A 114 11.48 -5.60 22.05
N GLN A 115 12.60 -6.21 21.65
CA GLN A 115 13.76 -5.48 21.18
C GLN A 115 13.41 -4.60 19.97
N SER A 116 13.94 -3.37 19.99
CA SER A 116 13.82 -2.42 18.87
C SER A 116 14.23 -3.08 17.57
N ALA A 117 13.35 -3.02 16.56
CA ALA A 117 13.66 -3.56 15.25
C ALA A 117 14.88 -2.83 14.66
N ARG A 118 15.77 -3.59 14.00
CA ARG A 118 16.95 -3.08 13.29
C ARG A 118 16.95 -3.56 11.85
N ILE A 119 17.47 -2.73 10.97
CA ILE A 119 17.76 -3.13 9.58
C ILE A 119 18.87 -4.20 9.63
N PRO A 120 18.68 -5.38 9.01
CA PRO A 120 19.70 -6.42 9.01
C PRO A 120 21.05 -5.92 8.51
N GLY A 121 22.09 -6.03 9.33
CA GLY A 121 23.45 -5.58 9.00
C GLY A 121 23.68 -4.06 9.10
N ARG A 122 22.78 -3.29 9.70
CA ARG A 122 22.95 -1.83 9.91
C ARG A 122 22.52 -1.39 11.31
N HIS A 123 23.19 -0.36 11.83
CA HIS A 123 22.83 0.30 13.10
C HIS A 123 21.72 1.34 12.91
N ALA A 124 20.63 0.97 12.22
CA ALA A 124 19.50 1.86 11.93
C ALA A 124 18.16 1.13 12.13
N ARG A 125 17.12 1.89 12.49
CA ARG A 125 15.75 1.37 12.64
C ARG A 125 15.09 1.19 11.25
N PRO A 126 14.25 0.15 11.06
CA PRO A 126 13.52 -0.03 9.82
C PRO A 126 12.65 1.17 9.47
N ALA A 127 12.62 1.49 8.18
CA ALA A 127 11.61 2.38 7.61
C ALA A 127 10.21 1.83 7.96
N GLY A 128 9.33 2.70 8.45
CA GLY A 128 7.97 2.30 8.81
C GLY A 128 7.84 1.36 10.01
N HIS A 129 8.87 1.25 10.87
CA HIS A 129 8.72 0.57 12.16
C HIS A 129 7.60 1.22 12.98
N ARG A 130 6.77 0.39 13.61
CA ARG A 130 5.75 0.81 14.55
C ARG A 130 5.86 0.00 15.84
N PRO A 131 5.71 0.61 17.02
CA PRO A 131 5.75 -0.10 18.29
C PRO A 131 4.57 -1.05 18.45
N ASP A 132 3.42 -0.72 17.85
CA ASP A 132 2.20 -1.55 17.85
C ASP A 132 2.23 -2.69 16.81
N GLU A 133 3.31 -2.76 16.01
CA GLU A 133 3.48 -3.66 14.87
C GLU A 133 2.27 -3.68 13.90
N ALA A 134 1.44 -2.65 13.91
CA ALA A 134 0.17 -2.57 13.19
C ALA A 134 -0.79 -3.77 13.43
N ILE A 135 -0.77 -4.38 14.62
CA ILE A 135 -1.70 -5.44 15.01
C ILE A 135 -2.55 -4.95 16.18
N GLY A 136 -3.86 -5.21 16.13
CA GLY A 136 -4.72 -5.00 17.29
C GLY A 136 -6.05 -5.74 17.20
N ARG A 137 -6.81 -5.71 18.29
CA ARG A 137 -8.06 -6.46 18.45
C ARG A 137 -9.22 -5.73 17.78
N SER A 138 -9.89 -6.38 16.85
CA SER A 138 -11.18 -5.96 16.30
C SER A 138 -12.24 -7.03 16.57
N ARG A 139 -13.47 -6.83 16.08
CA ARG A 139 -14.54 -7.84 16.15
C ARG A 139 -14.14 -9.18 15.51
N GLY A 140 -13.21 -9.18 14.55
CA GLY A 140 -12.72 -10.37 13.87
C GLY A 140 -11.50 -11.04 14.53
N GLY A 141 -11.14 -10.64 15.76
CA GLY A 141 -9.93 -11.08 16.45
C GLY A 141 -8.71 -10.19 16.20
N LEU A 142 -7.51 -10.77 16.19
CA LEU A 142 -6.29 -10.02 15.89
C LEU A 142 -6.25 -9.66 14.40
N THR A 143 -6.08 -8.38 14.13
CA THR A 143 -6.22 -7.83 12.79
C THR A 143 -5.28 -6.67 12.56
N THR A 144 -4.94 -6.47 11.29
CA THR A 144 -4.26 -5.30 10.76
C THR A 144 -5.15 -4.66 9.70
N LYS A 145 -5.00 -3.37 9.47
CA LYS A 145 -5.78 -2.64 8.47
C LYS A 145 -4.85 -1.97 7.48
N ILE A 146 -5.13 -2.14 6.20
CA ILE A 146 -4.46 -1.45 5.09
C ILE A 146 -5.37 -0.30 4.68
N HIS A 147 -4.88 0.93 4.76
CA HIS A 147 -5.56 2.12 4.24
C HIS A 147 -4.86 2.51 2.95
N LEU A 148 -5.60 2.70 1.86
CA LEU A 148 -5.01 2.93 0.55
C LEU A 148 -5.75 3.95 -0.29
N ALA A 149 -4.99 4.56 -1.21
CA ALA A 149 -5.48 5.34 -2.34
C ALA A 149 -5.18 4.56 -3.63
N SER A 150 -6.19 4.38 -4.48
CA SER A 150 -6.09 3.74 -5.79
C SER A 150 -6.23 4.77 -6.90
N ASP A 151 -5.46 4.60 -7.98
CA ASP A 151 -5.72 5.31 -9.24
C ASP A 151 -6.97 4.75 -9.93
N GLY A 152 -7.41 5.42 -11.01
CA GLY A 152 -8.54 4.96 -11.81
C GLY A 152 -8.32 3.64 -12.55
N GLY A 153 -7.06 3.25 -12.74
CA GLY A 153 -6.66 1.95 -13.30
C GLY A 153 -6.67 0.79 -12.30
N CYS A 154 -7.28 0.95 -11.13
CA CYS A 154 -7.36 -0.07 -10.08
C CYS A 154 -5.98 -0.53 -9.54
N ARG A 155 -5.03 0.40 -9.38
CA ARG A 155 -3.70 0.13 -8.81
C ARG A 155 -3.41 1.02 -7.61
N PRO A 156 -2.73 0.51 -6.56
CA PRO A 156 -2.42 1.31 -5.38
C PRO A 156 -1.42 2.42 -5.70
N LEU A 157 -1.78 3.69 -5.44
CA LEU A 157 -0.86 4.83 -5.48
C LEU A 157 -0.08 4.96 -4.17
N ALA A 158 -0.78 4.85 -3.05
CA ALA A 158 -0.20 4.97 -1.72
C ALA A 158 -1.01 4.16 -0.71
N PHE A 159 -0.34 3.67 0.34
CA PHE A 159 -1.00 2.97 1.43
C PHE A 159 -0.19 3.06 2.72
N LEU A 160 -0.82 2.69 3.82
CA LEU A 160 -0.21 2.48 5.13
C LEU A 160 -0.92 1.37 5.90
N VAL A 161 -0.27 0.86 6.94
CA VAL A 161 -0.82 -0.19 7.82
C VAL A 161 -1.01 0.32 9.24
N THR A 162 -2.15 -0.01 9.85
CA THR A 162 -2.46 0.29 11.26
C THR A 162 -3.00 -0.94 11.98
N PRO A 163 -3.07 -0.92 13.33
CA PRO A 163 -3.86 -1.89 14.07
C PRO A 163 -5.34 -1.90 13.62
N GLY A 164 -6.01 -3.05 13.70
CA GLY A 164 -7.34 -3.24 13.14
C GLY A 164 -8.46 -2.41 13.79
N GLN A 165 -8.31 -2.00 15.05
CA GLN A 165 -9.27 -1.15 15.78
C GLN A 165 -9.19 0.33 15.39
N TRP A 166 -8.17 0.74 14.66
CA TRP A 166 -8.01 2.14 14.26
C TRP A 166 -9.09 2.51 13.25
N GLY A 167 -9.72 3.67 13.43
CA GLY A 167 -10.73 4.19 12.50
C GLY A 167 -10.12 4.68 11.18
N ASP A 168 -10.94 4.71 10.14
CA ASP A 168 -10.49 5.01 8.77
C ASP A 168 -10.36 6.52 8.54
N ALA A 169 -11.30 7.30 9.08
CA ALA A 169 -11.36 8.74 8.86
C ALA A 169 -10.04 9.48 9.17
N PRO A 170 -9.33 9.21 10.29
CA PRO A 170 -8.06 9.86 10.59
C PRO A 170 -6.90 9.46 9.65
N GLN A 171 -7.03 8.36 8.91
CA GLN A 171 -5.96 7.85 8.04
C GLN A 171 -6.02 8.41 6.62
N LEU A 172 -7.07 9.15 6.26
CA LEU A 172 -7.17 9.78 4.94
C LEU A 172 -5.96 10.67 4.64
N ILE A 173 -5.67 11.62 5.54
CA ILE A 173 -4.59 12.59 5.37
C ILE A 173 -3.23 11.87 5.28
N PRO A 174 -2.87 10.98 6.24
CA PRO A 174 -1.65 10.18 6.13
C PRO A 174 -1.49 9.38 4.83
N VAL A 175 -2.58 8.82 4.28
CA VAL A 175 -2.54 8.12 2.98
C VAL A 175 -2.29 9.10 1.84
N LEU A 176 -2.99 10.23 1.81
CA LEU A 176 -2.85 11.24 0.76
C LEU A 176 -1.49 11.95 0.80
N ASP A 177 -0.88 12.10 1.96
CA ASP A 177 0.48 12.65 2.11
C ASP A 177 1.57 11.68 1.61
N ARG A 178 1.25 10.38 1.50
CA ARG A 178 2.15 9.38 0.90
C ARG A 178 2.07 9.33 -0.62
N ILE A 179 1.07 9.94 -1.25
CA ILE A 179 1.01 10.06 -2.71
C ILE A 179 2.12 11.00 -3.17
N ARG A 180 3.15 10.43 -3.78
CA ARG A 180 4.31 11.16 -4.30
C ARG A 180 4.94 10.37 -5.44
N VAL A 181 4.52 10.68 -6.67
CA VAL A 181 5.02 10.04 -7.89
C VAL A 181 6.09 10.94 -8.53
N PRO A 182 7.37 10.53 -8.53
CA PRO A 182 8.44 11.29 -9.19
C PRO A 182 8.19 11.44 -10.69
N ARG A 183 8.80 12.47 -11.30
CA ARG A 183 8.79 12.68 -12.75
C ARG A 183 10.18 12.40 -13.31
N PRO A 184 10.37 11.38 -14.17
CA PRO A 184 11.68 11.06 -14.72
C PRO A 184 12.33 12.23 -15.47
N ALA A 185 11.53 13.03 -16.17
CA ALA A 185 11.99 14.23 -16.89
C ALA A 185 12.35 15.43 -15.97
N GLY A 186 12.32 15.26 -14.64
CA GLY A 186 12.59 16.31 -13.67
C GLY A 186 11.33 17.06 -13.19
N GLY A 187 11.54 17.95 -12.20
CA GLY A 187 10.48 18.74 -11.56
C GLY A 187 9.90 18.14 -10.28
N HIS A 188 8.90 18.81 -9.71
CA HIS A 188 8.27 18.37 -8.48
C HIS A 188 7.43 17.10 -8.68
N PRO A 189 7.51 16.12 -7.76
CA PRO A 189 6.66 14.94 -7.81
C PRO A 189 5.17 15.29 -7.85
N ARG A 190 4.38 14.49 -8.56
CA ARG A 190 2.93 14.61 -8.55
C ARG A 190 2.38 14.05 -7.22
N THR A 191 1.69 14.90 -6.48
CA THR A 191 1.14 14.58 -5.14
C THR A 191 -0.38 14.77 -5.05
N ARG A 192 -1.00 15.37 -6.07
CA ARG A 192 -2.39 15.82 -6.03
C ARG A 192 -3.28 15.06 -7.02
N PRO A 193 -4.28 14.30 -6.54
CA PRO A 193 -5.37 13.78 -7.37
C PRO A 193 -6.20 14.89 -8.03
N GLY A 194 -6.73 14.65 -9.22
CA GLY A 194 -7.68 15.58 -9.86
C GLY A 194 -9.03 15.62 -9.13
N HIS A 195 -9.44 14.49 -8.58
CA HIS A 195 -10.62 14.33 -7.74
C HIS A 195 -10.42 13.17 -6.77
N LEU A 196 -11.00 13.24 -5.58
CA LEU A 196 -10.99 12.18 -4.58
C LEU A 196 -12.38 11.57 -4.42
N CYS A 197 -12.51 10.26 -4.56
CA CYS A 197 -13.72 9.53 -4.20
C CYS A 197 -13.50 8.76 -2.90
N GLY A 198 -14.46 8.78 -1.98
CA GLY A 198 -14.35 8.08 -0.71
C GLY A 198 -15.70 7.82 -0.05
N ASP A 199 -15.70 6.90 0.90
CA ASP A 199 -16.90 6.57 1.66
C ASP A 199 -17.34 7.68 2.63
N LYS A 200 -18.59 7.58 3.13
CA LYS A 200 -19.11 8.47 4.17
C LYS A 200 -18.31 8.42 5.49
N GLY A 201 -17.49 7.39 5.67
CA GLY A 201 -16.55 7.25 6.76
C GLY A 201 -15.54 8.39 6.80
N TYR A 202 -15.08 8.84 5.63
CA TYR A 202 -14.09 9.92 5.48
C TYR A 202 -14.65 11.34 5.55
N SER A 203 -15.94 11.55 5.85
CA SER A 203 -16.62 12.85 5.76
C SER A 203 -16.25 13.89 6.83
N SER A 204 -15.23 13.64 7.67
CA SER A 204 -14.86 14.49 8.81
C SER A 204 -14.51 15.92 8.41
N ARG A 205 -14.78 16.89 9.29
CA ARG A 205 -14.46 18.32 9.05
C ARG A 205 -12.97 18.52 8.73
N GLN A 206 -12.09 17.82 9.44
CA GLN A 206 -10.65 17.87 9.23
C GLN A 206 -10.27 17.38 7.82
N ASN A 207 -10.84 16.27 7.37
CA ASN A 207 -10.61 15.74 6.02
C ASN A 207 -11.09 16.71 4.95
N ARG A 208 -12.29 17.28 5.10
CA ARG A 208 -12.83 18.29 4.18
C ARG A 208 -11.95 19.54 4.11
N GLN A 209 -11.47 20.01 5.26
CA GLN A 209 -10.58 21.18 5.33
C GLN A 209 -9.25 20.90 4.63
N TYR A 210 -8.67 19.73 4.84
CA TYR A 210 -7.44 19.31 4.16
C TYR A 210 -7.63 19.26 2.64
N LEU A 211 -8.69 18.62 2.15
CA LEU A 211 -8.97 18.53 0.71
C LEU A 211 -9.17 19.91 0.10
N ARG A 212 -9.88 20.81 0.79
CA ARG A 212 -10.05 22.20 0.36
C ARG A 212 -8.72 22.95 0.29
N ARG A 213 -7.87 22.85 1.33
CA ARG A 213 -6.54 23.48 1.37
C ARG A 213 -5.63 22.98 0.26
N ARG A 214 -5.70 21.69 -0.08
CA ARG A 214 -4.95 21.07 -1.17
C ARG A 214 -5.59 21.29 -2.55
N GLN A 215 -6.75 21.96 -2.62
CA GLN A 215 -7.57 22.12 -3.83
C GLN A 215 -7.90 20.79 -4.52
N ILE A 216 -8.18 19.76 -3.74
CA ILE A 216 -8.61 18.45 -4.23
C ILE A 216 -10.15 18.44 -4.24
N ARG A 217 -10.74 18.35 -5.44
CA ARG A 217 -12.18 18.11 -5.58
C ARG A 217 -12.54 16.75 -4.99
N HIS A 218 -13.73 16.59 -4.42
CA HIS A 218 -14.08 15.34 -3.77
C HIS A 218 -15.55 14.94 -3.94
N THR A 219 -15.79 13.63 -3.98
CA THR A 219 -17.10 13.01 -3.84
C THR A 219 -17.04 12.08 -2.64
N ILE A 220 -17.45 12.61 -1.49
CA ILE A 220 -17.59 11.87 -0.25
C ILE A 220 -19.00 12.18 0.28
N PRO A 221 -19.88 11.19 0.49
CA PRO A 221 -21.20 11.43 1.06
C PRO A 221 -21.13 12.01 2.48
N GLU A 222 -22.08 12.87 2.85
CA GLU A 222 -22.27 13.29 4.24
C GLU A 222 -23.02 12.22 5.03
N ARG A 223 -22.66 12.06 6.31
CA ARG A 223 -23.45 11.23 7.21
C ARG A 223 -24.77 11.91 7.55
N ARG A 224 -25.80 11.12 7.87
CA ARG A 224 -27.18 11.62 8.12
C ARG A 224 -27.22 12.61 9.29
N ASP A 225 -26.51 12.31 10.36
CA ASP A 225 -26.33 13.16 11.54
C ASP A 225 -25.63 14.47 11.21
N GLN A 226 -24.58 14.44 10.37
CA GLN A 226 -23.89 15.65 9.90
C GLN A 226 -24.83 16.56 9.10
N ARG A 227 -25.64 15.99 8.22
CA ARG A 227 -26.67 16.73 7.46
C ARG A 227 -27.71 17.36 8.39
N ALA A 228 -28.18 16.61 9.40
CA ALA A 228 -29.14 17.12 10.37
C ALA A 228 -28.55 18.24 11.25
N ASN A 229 -27.32 18.06 11.75
CA ASN A 229 -26.60 19.07 12.53
C ASN A 229 -26.38 20.35 11.71
N ARG A 230 -26.00 20.22 10.43
CA ARG A 230 -25.84 21.36 9.51
C ARG A 230 -27.14 22.14 9.34
N ARG A 231 -28.25 21.43 9.08
CA ARG A 231 -29.59 22.05 8.96
C ARG A 231 -30.02 22.75 10.24
N ARG A 232 -29.79 22.13 11.41
CA ARG A 232 -30.09 22.72 12.72
C ARG A 232 -29.32 24.02 12.99
N ARG A 233 -28.13 24.19 12.41
CA ARG A 233 -27.33 25.42 12.54
C ARG A 233 -27.70 26.53 11.56
N GLY A 234 -28.70 26.32 10.68
CA GLY A 234 -29.12 27.33 9.70
C GLY A 234 -27.97 27.84 8.83
N SER A 235 -27.85 29.17 8.73
CA SER A 235 -26.78 29.86 8.00
C SER A 235 -25.38 29.55 8.55
N GLY A 236 -25.24 29.35 9.86
CA GLY A 236 -23.98 28.97 10.52
C GLY A 236 -23.54 27.52 10.26
N GLY A 237 -24.40 26.70 9.65
CA GLY A 237 -24.06 25.32 9.25
C GLY A 237 -23.21 25.24 7.97
N GLY A 238 -23.23 26.28 7.14
CA GLY A 238 -22.56 26.30 5.85
C GLY A 238 -23.27 25.50 4.74
N ARG A 239 -22.72 25.61 3.52
CA ARG A 239 -23.30 25.02 2.30
C ARG A 239 -23.24 23.47 2.33
N PRO A 240 -24.28 22.76 1.84
CA PRO A 240 -24.21 21.31 1.67
C PRO A 240 -23.03 20.94 0.77
N THR A 241 -22.40 19.79 1.04
CA THR A 241 -21.40 19.28 0.09
C THR A 241 -22.08 18.76 -1.16
N GLY A 242 -21.59 19.16 -2.34
CA GLY A 242 -22.02 18.56 -3.60
C GLY A 242 -21.73 17.06 -3.62
N PHE A 243 -22.62 16.29 -4.23
CA PHE A 243 -22.46 14.84 -4.41
C PHE A 243 -22.69 14.49 -5.88
N ASP A 244 -21.65 14.02 -6.54
CA ASP A 244 -21.70 13.55 -7.92
C ASP A 244 -21.85 12.02 -7.94
N ARG A 245 -23.04 11.56 -8.37
CA ARG A 245 -23.34 10.12 -8.42
C ARG A 245 -22.52 9.38 -9.47
N THR A 246 -22.16 10.03 -10.57
CA THR A 246 -21.37 9.42 -11.65
C THR A 246 -19.94 9.20 -11.19
N ILE A 247 -19.32 10.19 -10.55
CA ILE A 247 -18.00 10.03 -9.93
C ILE A 247 -18.05 8.99 -8.80
N TYR A 248 -19.12 8.97 -8.00
CA TYR A 248 -19.21 8.02 -6.89
C TYR A 248 -19.20 6.56 -7.33
N LYS A 249 -19.72 6.23 -8.53
CA LYS A 249 -19.63 4.87 -9.10
C LYS A 249 -18.19 4.38 -9.27
N ARG A 250 -17.23 5.31 -9.44
CA ARG A 250 -15.80 4.99 -9.58
C ARG A 250 -15.15 4.50 -8.29
N ARG A 251 -15.85 4.57 -7.14
CA ARG A 251 -15.43 3.88 -5.90
C ARG A 251 -15.16 2.39 -6.12
N ASN A 252 -15.82 1.74 -7.08
CA ASN A 252 -15.53 0.35 -7.45
C ASN A 252 -14.04 0.12 -7.79
N GLU A 253 -13.29 1.13 -8.23
CA GLU A 253 -11.87 1.02 -8.55
C GLU A 253 -11.01 0.65 -7.33
N VAL A 254 -11.25 1.27 -6.18
CA VAL A 254 -10.50 0.92 -4.95
C VAL A 254 -10.94 -0.44 -4.40
N GLU A 255 -12.20 -0.82 -4.57
CA GLU A 255 -12.71 -2.14 -4.19
C GLU A 255 -12.05 -3.25 -5.03
N ARG A 256 -11.95 -3.04 -6.35
CA ARG A 256 -11.21 -3.94 -7.26
C ARG A 256 -9.72 -4.00 -6.92
N THR A 257 -9.12 -2.87 -6.54
CA THR A 257 -7.73 -2.81 -6.08
C THR A 257 -7.51 -3.63 -4.80
N ILE A 258 -8.41 -3.47 -3.82
CA ILE A 258 -8.40 -4.27 -2.59
C ILE A 258 -8.53 -5.75 -2.90
N ASN A 259 -9.45 -6.13 -3.80
CA ASN A 259 -9.65 -7.52 -4.20
C ASN A 259 -8.38 -8.09 -4.88
N ALA A 260 -7.74 -7.31 -5.76
CA ALA A 260 -6.50 -7.70 -6.41
C ALA A 260 -5.36 -7.90 -5.40
N LEU A 261 -5.23 -7.00 -4.40
CA LEU A 261 -4.27 -7.15 -3.31
C LEU A 261 -4.58 -8.39 -2.44
N LYS A 262 -5.85 -8.66 -2.15
CA LYS A 262 -6.26 -9.84 -1.37
C LYS A 262 -6.18 -11.16 -2.15
N GLY A 263 -5.97 -11.12 -3.46
CA GLY A 263 -5.57 -12.28 -4.24
C GLY A 263 -4.22 -12.86 -3.81
N PHE A 264 -3.36 -12.05 -3.17
CA PHE A 264 -2.15 -12.52 -2.52
C PHE A 264 -2.50 -13.02 -1.11
N ARG A 265 -2.42 -14.34 -0.89
CA ARG A 265 -2.80 -14.95 0.40
C ARG A 265 -2.05 -14.38 1.59
N ALA A 266 -0.78 -13.98 1.41
CA ALA A 266 0.02 -13.33 2.45
C ALA A 266 -0.44 -11.89 2.79
N VAL A 267 -1.18 -11.23 1.89
CA VAL A 267 -1.84 -9.94 2.15
C VAL A 267 -3.20 -10.17 2.81
N ALA A 268 -3.98 -11.14 2.32
CA ALA A 268 -5.30 -11.47 2.86
C ALA A 268 -5.25 -11.93 4.33
N THR A 269 -4.25 -12.76 4.66
CA THR A 269 -3.96 -13.21 6.03
C THR A 269 -2.51 -12.95 6.36
N ARG A 270 -2.30 -12.09 7.35
CA ARG A 270 -0.97 -11.69 7.82
C ARG A 270 -0.37 -12.78 8.72
N PHE A 271 0.79 -13.29 8.33
CA PHE A 271 1.66 -14.12 9.17
C PHE A 271 2.92 -13.37 9.65
N ASP A 272 3.19 -12.20 9.07
CA ASP A 272 4.40 -11.43 9.35
C ASP A 272 4.30 -10.72 10.71
N LYS A 273 5.24 -11.01 11.62
CA LYS A 273 5.24 -10.47 12.98
C LYS A 273 5.47 -8.96 13.04
N ARG A 274 6.34 -8.44 12.17
CA ARG A 274 6.75 -7.02 12.16
C ARG A 274 5.95 -6.22 11.14
N ALA A 275 5.55 -5.00 11.51
CA ALA A 275 4.82 -4.07 10.64
C ALA A 275 5.56 -3.79 9.33
N TYR A 276 6.87 -3.53 9.40
CA TYR A 276 7.68 -3.19 8.22
C TYR A 276 7.75 -4.37 7.23
N ILE A 277 7.78 -5.62 7.73
CA ILE A 277 7.76 -6.81 6.87
C ILE A 277 6.41 -6.88 6.15
N PHE A 278 5.30 -6.77 6.90
CA PHE A 278 3.96 -6.81 6.31
C PHE A 278 3.72 -5.66 5.31
N HIS A 279 4.19 -4.44 5.63
CA HIS A 279 4.17 -3.31 4.72
C HIS A 279 4.93 -3.63 3.43
N GLY A 280 6.11 -4.25 3.54
CA GLY A 280 6.85 -4.77 2.40
C GLY A 280 6.09 -5.83 1.61
N THR A 281 5.37 -6.75 2.24
CA THR A 281 4.54 -7.73 1.49
C THR A 281 3.41 -7.05 0.72
N VAL A 282 2.76 -6.04 1.29
CA VAL A 282 1.77 -5.20 0.57
C VAL A 282 2.44 -4.41 -0.56
N THR A 283 3.64 -3.90 -0.35
CA THR A 283 4.42 -3.15 -1.35
C THR A 283 4.80 -4.01 -2.55
N VAL A 284 5.28 -5.24 -2.32
CA VAL A 284 5.60 -6.17 -3.41
C VAL A 284 4.35 -6.60 -4.18
N ALA A 285 3.22 -6.80 -3.50
CA ALA A 285 1.95 -7.05 -4.16
C ALA A 285 1.52 -5.86 -5.03
N ALA A 286 1.66 -4.62 -4.52
CA ALA A 286 1.38 -3.41 -5.29
C ALA A 286 2.29 -3.26 -6.51
N ILE A 287 3.60 -3.52 -6.37
CA ILE A 287 4.55 -3.56 -7.51
C ILE A 287 4.04 -4.52 -8.58
N ARG A 288 3.63 -5.74 -8.18
CA ARG A 288 3.10 -6.74 -9.12
C ARG A 288 1.84 -6.25 -9.85
N LEU A 289 0.97 -5.48 -9.21
CA LEU A 289 -0.20 -4.89 -9.87
C LEU A 289 0.19 -3.83 -10.89
N TRP A 290 1.20 -3.00 -10.60
CA TRP A 290 1.73 -2.00 -11.55
C TRP A 290 2.46 -2.60 -12.74
N LEU A 291 3.18 -3.71 -12.55
CA LEU A 291 3.93 -4.35 -13.65
C LEU A 291 3.01 -5.00 -14.69
N ARG A 292 1.81 -5.41 -14.28
CA ARG A 292 0.81 -6.07 -15.14
C ARG A 292 0.06 -5.13 -16.10
N SER A 293 0.12 -3.84 -15.84
CA SER A 293 -0.66 -2.80 -16.53
C SER A 293 0.11 -2.06 -17.58
#